data_AF-A0A2K2VNL7-F1
#
_entry.id   AF-A0A2K2VNL7-F1
#
_cell.length_a   1.000
_cell.length_b   1.000
_cell.length_c   1.000
_cell.angle_alpha   90.00
_cell.angle_beta   90.00
_cell.angle_gamma   90.00
#
_symmetry.space_group_name_H-M   'P 1'
#
loop_
_entity.id
_entity.type
_entity.pdbx_description
1 polymer ?
#
loop_
_entity_poly.entity_id
_entity_poly.type
_entity_poly.pdbx_seq_one_letter_code
_entity_poly.pdbx_strand_id
1 'polypeptide(L)'
;MRKLSKKTFIEKLNLLFAIYINDEDCYIDFKKLIIDTMHLYINSNNREIREFNNTMYQTIFTILEEIFDEEIQKSNFHKNSKPIAKSICATADGMFLQSIMVENYDLKTELTNYFLEIEKLSKRD
;
A
#
# COMPACT_ATOMS: atom_id res chain seq x y z
N MET A 1 15.11 6.76 8.84
CA MET A 1 14.24 7.95 8.83
C MET A 1 14.70 9.07 7.89
N ARG A 2 15.96 9.56 7.90
CA ARG A 2 16.45 10.64 6.99
C ARG A 2 16.33 10.40 5.47
N LYS A 3 16.14 9.16 4.99
CA LYS A 3 16.09 8.81 3.55
C LYS A 3 14.68 8.93 2.92
N LEU A 4 13.61 8.96 3.72
CA LEU A 4 12.23 9.04 3.22
C LEU A 4 11.79 10.48 2.92
N SER A 5 12.31 11.48 3.65
CA SER A 5 11.84 12.88 3.53
C SER A 5 12.13 13.55 2.18
N LYS A 6 13.06 13.01 1.38
CA LYS A 6 13.38 13.51 0.04
C LYS A 6 12.57 12.86 -1.08
N LYS A 7 11.81 11.81 -0.77
CA LYS A 7 11.02 11.08 -1.76
C LYS A 7 9.70 11.79 -2.04
N THR A 8 9.21 11.67 -3.26
CA THR A 8 7.86 12.13 -3.62
C THR A 8 6.81 11.26 -2.94
N PHE A 9 5.56 11.74 -2.89
CA PHE A 9 4.41 10.96 -2.40
C PHE A 9 4.33 9.59 -3.09
N ILE A 10 4.37 9.58 -4.43
CA ILE A 10 4.32 8.37 -5.25
C ILE A 10 5.51 7.43 -4.95
N GLU A 11 6.73 7.96 -4.83
CA GLU A 11 7.90 7.12 -4.51
C GLU A 11 7.77 6.45 -3.13
N LYS A 12 7.15 7.11 -2.15
CA LYS A 12 6.91 6.52 -0.82
C LYS A 12 5.86 5.42 -0.87
N LEU A 13 4.77 5.62 -1.62
CA LEU A 13 3.77 4.59 -1.83
C LEU A 13 4.35 3.37 -2.56
N ASN A 14 5.15 3.60 -3.61
CA ASN A 14 5.81 2.53 -4.34
C ASN A 14 6.76 1.70 -3.46
N LEU A 15 7.42 2.34 -2.49
CA LEU A 15 8.25 1.62 -1.52
C LEU A 15 7.41 0.82 -0.52
N LEU A 16 6.33 1.40 -0.01
CA LEU A 16 5.44 0.74 0.94
C LEU A 16 4.78 -0.50 0.32
N PHE A 17 4.38 -0.40 -0.95
CA PHE A 17 3.74 -1.47 -1.70
C PHE A 17 4.69 -2.20 -2.66
N ALA A 18 6.00 -2.14 -2.41
CA ALA A 18 7.02 -2.75 -3.28
C ALA A 18 6.77 -4.24 -3.52
N ILE A 19 6.21 -4.95 -2.54
CA ILE A 19 5.85 -6.36 -2.67
C ILE A 19 4.82 -6.64 -3.78
N TYR A 20 3.97 -5.67 -4.11
CA TYR A 20 2.97 -5.78 -5.17
C TYR A 20 3.54 -5.43 -6.54
N ILE A 21 4.45 -4.45 -6.62
CA ILE A 21 4.82 -3.80 -7.90
C ILE A 21 6.28 -3.97 -8.32
N ASN A 22 7.16 -4.49 -7.46
CA ASN A 22 8.57 -4.70 -7.78
C ASN A 22 8.77 -6.04 -8.51
N ASP A 23 9.58 -6.00 -9.56
CA ASP A 23 9.89 -7.11 -10.47
C ASP A 23 11.29 -7.72 -10.20
N GLU A 24 12.00 -7.27 -9.17
CA GLU A 24 13.23 -7.92 -8.70
C GLU A 24 12.90 -9.34 -8.18
N ASP A 25 13.78 -10.30 -8.45
CA ASP A 25 13.57 -11.73 -8.16
C ASP A 25 13.13 -11.99 -6.70
N CYS A 26 13.72 -11.28 -5.74
CA CYS A 26 13.39 -11.45 -4.32
C CYS A 26 11.93 -11.08 -4.00
N TYR A 27 11.36 -10.08 -4.67
CA TYR A 27 9.97 -9.68 -4.49
C TYR A 27 9.03 -10.62 -5.22
N ILE A 28 9.43 -11.12 -6.40
CA ILE A 28 8.67 -12.15 -7.13
C ILE A 28 8.53 -13.42 -6.29
N ASP A 29 9.64 -13.92 -5.75
CA ASP A 29 9.61 -15.15 -4.94
C ASP A 29 8.85 -14.95 -3.62
N PHE A 30 8.98 -13.78 -3.00
CA PHE A 30 8.21 -13.47 -1.80
C PHE A 30 6.71 -13.34 -2.10
N LYS A 31 6.33 -12.76 -3.24
CA LYS A 31 4.94 -12.67 -3.70
C LYS A 31 4.34 -14.05 -3.93
N LYS A 32 5.08 -14.98 -4.56
CA LYS A 32 4.65 -16.38 -4.71
C LYS A 32 4.38 -17.02 -3.35
N LEU A 33 5.29 -16.85 -2.38
CA LEU A 33 5.10 -17.38 -1.03
C LEU A 33 3.83 -16.83 -0.37
N ILE A 34 3.55 -15.53 -0.52
CA ILE A 34 2.31 -14.93 -0.01
C ILE A 34 1.09 -15.56 -0.66
N ILE A 35 1.08 -15.72 -1.98
CA ILE A 35 -0.04 -16.32 -2.72
C ILE A 35 -0.26 -17.76 -2.26
N ASP A 36 0.80 -18.57 -2.21
CA ASP A 36 0.74 -19.98 -1.84
C ASP A 36 0.22 -20.17 -0.39
N THR A 37 0.54 -19.23 0.49
CA THR A 37 0.14 -19.28 1.91
C THR A 37 -1.12 -18.47 2.22
N MET A 38 -1.68 -17.70 1.27
CA MET A 38 -2.75 -16.73 1.51
C MET A 38 -3.99 -17.35 2.19
N HIS A 39 -4.33 -18.58 1.80
CA HIS A 39 -5.45 -19.34 2.38
C HIS A 39 -5.30 -19.65 3.88
N LEU A 40 -4.05 -19.68 4.39
CA LEU A 40 -3.76 -19.85 5.81
C LEU A 40 -4.01 -18.55 6.61
N TYR A 41 -3.95 -17.40 5.95
CA TYR A 41 -3.98 -16.07 6.58
C TYR A 41 -5.37 -15.41 6.57
N ILE A 42 -6.12 -15.49 5.45
CA ILE A 42 -7.38 -14.73 5.28
C ILE A 42 -8.48 -15.15 6.29
N ASN A 43 -8.51 -16.41 6.69
CA ASN A 43 -9.52 -16.95 7.62
C ASN A 43 -8.88 -17.73 8.77
N SER A 44 -7.88 -17.12 9.43
CA SER A 44 -7.19 -17.80 10.53
C SER A 44 -7.99 -17.68 11.84
N ASN A 45 -8.43 -18.84 12.37
CA ASN A 45 -8.84 -18.95 13.77
C ASN A 45 -7.65 -18.90 14.74
N ASN A 46 -6.43 -18.91 14.21
CA ASN A 46 -5.19 -18.78 14.97
C ASN A 46 -5.03 -17.34 15.52
N ARG A 47 -4.86 -17.23 16.84
CA ARG A 47 -4.68 -15.94 17.52
C ARG A 47 -3.38 -15.24 17.14
N GLU A 48 -2.28 -15.98 17.04
CA GLU A 48 -0.95 -15.43 16.75
C GLU A 48 -0.92 -14.78 15.36
N ILE A 49 -1.57 -15.42 14.37
CA ILE A 49 -1.71 -14.86 13.01
C ILE A 49 -2.52 -13.56 13.04
N ARG A 50 -3.61 -13.49 13.81
CA ARG A 50 -4.40 -12.26 13.94
C ARG A 50 -3.63 -11.13 14.62
N GLU A 51 -2.87 -11.45 15.67
CA GLU A 51 -2.02 -10.47 16.38
C GLU A 51 -0.91 -9.92 15.47
N PHE A 52 -0.28 -10.80 14.68
CA PHE A 52 0.68 -10.42 13.66
C PHE A 52 0.05 -9.49 12.61
N ASN A 53 -1.08 -9.89 12.02
CA ASN A 53 -1.78 -9.08 11.02
C ASN A 53 -2.19 -7.71 11.57
N ASN A 54 -2.73 -7.66 12.79
CA ASN A 54 -3.10 -6.41 13.44
C ASN A 54 -1.89 -5.46 13.59
N THR A 55 -0.76 -5.99 14.05
CA THR A 55 0.47 -5.21 14.23
C THR A 55 1.00 -4.70 12.89
N MET A 56 0.99 -5.56 11.87
CA MET A 56 1.46 -5.23 10.53
C MET A 56 0.58 -4.14 9.88
N TYR A 57 -0.74 -4.29 9.90
CA TYR A 57 -1.66 -3.28 9.35
C TYR A 57 -1.64 -1.96 10.14
N GLN A 58 -1.52 -2.00 11.48
CA GLN A 58 -1.33 -0.78 12.27
C GLN A 58 -0.07 -0.04 11.82
N THR A 59 1.03 -0.75 11.60
CA THR A 59 2.28 -0.17 11.11
C THR A 59 2.09 0.48 9.73
N ILE A 60 1.43 -0.22 8.80
CA ILE A 60 1.13 0.31 7.46
C ILE A 60 0.27 1.57 7.56
N PHE A 61 -0.77 1.57 8.40
CA PHE A 61 -1.64 2.73 8.58
C PHE A 61 -0.90 3.92 9.17
N THR A 62 -0.03 3.71 10.16
CA THR A 62 0.82 4.77 10.71
C THR A 62 1.72 5.37 9.63
N ILE A 63 2.39 4.55 8.83
CA ILE A 63 3.23 5.03 7.73
C ILE A 63 2.42 5.84 6.72
N LEU A 64 1.23 5.37 6.34
CA LEU A 64 0.35 6.09 5.41
C LEU A 64 -0.10 7.44 5.98
N GLU A 65 -0.49 7.48 7.26
CA GLU A 65 -0.85 8.73 7.94
C GLU A 65 0.33 9.71 7.99
N GLU A 66 1.56 9.23 8.26
CA GLU A 66 2.78 10.04 8.26
C GLU A 66 3.11 10.61 6.87
N ILE A 67 2.94 9.81 5.81
CA ILE A 67 3.12 10.26 4.42
C ILE A 67 2.17 11.42 4.11
N PHE A 68 0.90 11.31 4.49
CA PHE A 68 -0.10 12.36 4.30
C PHE A 68 0.19 13.61 5.14
N ASP A 69 0.56 13.43 6.41
CA ASP A 69 0.91 14.54 7.30
C ASP A 69 2.07 15.36 6.73
N GLU A 70 3.08 14.71 6.15
CA GLU A 70 4.22 15.39 5.52
C GLU A 70 3.78 16.24 4.32
N GLU A 71 2.93 15.72 3.43
CA GLU A 71 2.42 16.46 2.26
C GLU A 71 1.47 17.61 2.67
N ILE A 72 0.71 17.43 3.74
CA ILE A 72 -0.14 18.49 4.33
C ILE A 72 0.73 19.59 4.94
N GLN A 73 1.79 19.25 5.66
CA GLN A 73 2.73 20.20 6.27
C GLN A 73 3.47 21.02 5.20
N LYS A 74 3.84 20.39 4.07
CA LYS A 74 4.40 21.06 2.89
C LYS A 74 3.39 21.89 2.11
N SER A 75 2.11 21.86 2.50
CA SER A 75 0.99 22.49 1.79
C SER A 75 0.72 21.94 0.39
N ASN A 76 1.25 20.77 0.06
CA ASN A 76 0.95 20.08 -1.20
C ASN A 76 -0.48 19.52 -1.18
N PHE A 77 -0.94 19.01 -0.03
CA PHE A 77 -2.28 18.42 0.14
C PHE A 77 -3.23 19.25 1.02
N HIS A 78 -4.53 19.06 0.82
CA HIS A 78 -5.58 19.57 1.71
C HIS A 78 -5.57 18.84 3.06
N LYS A 79 -5.87 19.54 4.17
CA LYS A 79 -5.94 18.92 5.50
C LYS A 79 -6.97 17.79 5.60
N ASN A 80 -8.01 17.85 4.76
CA ASN A 80 -9.10 16.88 4.74
C ASN A 80 -8.79 15.62 3.90
N SER A 81 -7.60 15.50 3.29
CA SER A 81 -7.24 14.31 2.54
C SER A 81 -6.79 13.15 3.43
N LYS A 82 -6.27 13.41 4.64
CA LYS A 82 -5.76 12.37 5.56
C LYS A 82 -6.69 11.17 5.80
N PRO A 83 -8.03 11.33 5.93
CA PRO A 83 -8.93 10.19 6.13
C PRO A 83 -8.85 9.11 5.03
N ILE A 84 -8.42 9.45 3.81
CA ILE A 84 -8.28 8.47 2.72
C ILE A 84 -7.01 7.61 2.85
N ALA A 85 -6.06 7.98 3.71
CA ALA A 85 -4.77 7.30 3.82
C ALA A 85 -4.94 5.79 4.06
N LYS A 86 -5.88 5.39 4.93
CA LYS A 86 -6.16 3.98 5.24
C LYS A 86 -6.81 3.23 4.09
N SER A 87 -7.62 3.89 3.26
CA SER A 87 -8.27 3.22 2.14
C SER A 87 -7.26 2.79 1.07
N ILE A 88 -6.11 3.46 0.96
CA ILE A 88 -5.04 3.08 0.03
C ILE A 88 -4.61 1.63 0.26
N CYS A 89 -4.42 1.23 1.52
CA CYS A 89 -4.02 -0.14 1.85
C CYS A 89 -5.10 -1.15 1.47
N ALA A 90 -6.35 -0.89 1.86
CA ALA A 90 -7.47 -1.79 1.55
C ALA A 90 -7.69 -1.94 0.04
N THR A 91 -7.54 -0.84 -0.72
CA THR A 91 -7.63 -0.87 -2.18
C THR A 91 -6.46 -1.61 -2.80
N ALA A 92 -5.22 -1.38 -2.36
CA ALA A 92 -4.05 -2.09 -2.84
C ALA A 92 -4.16 -3.61 -2.61
N ASP A 93 -4.62 -4.02 -1.42
CA ASP A 93 -4.86 -5.44 -1.10
C ASP A 93 -5.95 -6.04 -1.99
N GLY A 94 -7.03 -5.30 -2.24
CA GLY A 94 -8.10 -5.72 -3.16
C GLY A 94 -7.62 -5.86 -4.60
N MET A 95 -6.81 -4.92 -5.09
CA MET A 95 -6.21 -4.97 -6.43
C MET A 95 -5.22 -6.13 -6.56
N PHE A 96 -4.41 -6.38 -5.53
CA PHE A 96 -3.53 -7.55 -5.47
C PHE A 96 -4.34 -8.84 -5.53
N LEU A 97 -5.40 -8.95 -4.73
CA LEU A 97 -6.29 -10.11 -4.75
C LEU A 97 -6.97 -10.29 -6.12
N GLN A 98 -7.41 -9.19 -6.76
CA GLN A 98 -7.95 -9.22 -8.11
C GLN A 98 -6.93 -9.70 -9.14
N SER A 99 -5.66 -9.32 -8.99
CA SER A 99 -4.58 -9.76 -9.89
C SER A 99 -4.32 -11.26 -9.86
N ILE A 100 -4.67 -11.93 -8.75
CA ILE A 100 -4.56 -13.38 -8.60
C ILE A 100 -5.76 -14.08 -9.25
N MET A 101 -6.94 -13.46 -9.20
CA MET A 101 -8.20 -14.06 -9.65
C MET A 101 -8.54 -13.80 -11.12
N VAL A 102 -8.04 -12.71 -11.70
CA VAL A 102 -8.42 -12.25 -13.04
C VAL A 102 -7.22 -12.38 -13.99
N GLU A 103 -7.43 -13.11 -15.09
CA GLU A 103 -6.42 -13.21 -16.14
C GLU A 103 -6.09 -11.85 -16.75
N ASN A 104 -4.81 -11.61 -17.05
CA ASN A 104 -4.31 -10.40 -17.69
C ASN A 104 -4.55 -9.09 -16.92
N TYR A 105 -4.79 -9.13 -15.61
CA TYR A 105 -4.86 -7.92 -14.78
C TYR A 105 -3.45 -7.38 -14.48
N ASP A 106 -3.11 -6.22 -15.04
CA ASP A 106 -1.83 -5.56 -14.80
C ASP A 106 -1.84 -4.79 -13.48
N LEU A 107 -1.54 -5.50 -12.39
CA LEU A 107 -1.50 -4.93 -11.04
C LEU A 107 -0.60 -3.70 -10.94
N LYS A 108 0.56 -3.71 -11.60
CA LYS A 108 1.55 -2.64 -11.47
C LYS A 108 1.01 -1.36 -12.08
N THR A 109 0.46 -1.44 -13.28
CA THR A 109 -0.14 -0.30 -13.97
C THR A 109 -1.36 0.21 -13.21
N GLU A 110 -2.29 -0.67 -12.83
CA GLU A 110 -3.53 -0.29 -12.15
C GLU A 110 -3.25 0.37 -10.79
N LEU A 111 -2.37 -0.23 -9.97
CA LEU A 111 -2.05 0.32 -8.65
C LEU A 111 -1.29 1.65 -8.75
N THR A 112 -0.40 1.80 -9.74
CA THR A 112 0.29 3.07 -10.00
C THR A 112 -0.70 4.17 -10.41
N ASN A 113 -1.65 3.84 -11.30
CA ASN A 113 -2.70 4.77 -11.71
C ASN A 113 -3.58 5.20 -10.54
N TYR A 114 -3.93 4.25 -9.66
CA TYR A 114 -4.66 4.56 -8.44
C TYR A 114 -3.90 5.53 -7.53
N PHE A 115 -2.59 5.32 -7.31
CA PHE A 115 -1.78 6.25 -6.51
C PHE A 115 -1.72 7.66 -7.11
N LEU A 116 -1.61 7.76 -8.43
CA LEU A 116 -1.62 9.06 -9.13
C LEU A 116 -2.96 9.79 -8.98
N GLU A 117 -4.08 9.07 -9.07
CA GLU A 117 -5.40 9.68 -8.87
C GLU A 117 -5.60 10.12 -7.41
N ILE A 118 -5.11 9.34 -6.43
CA ILE A 118 -5.12 9.74 -5.03
C ILE A 118 -4.28 11.00 -4.81
N GLU A 119 -3.09 11.09 -5.40
CA GLU A 119 -2.26 12.31 -5.32
C GLU A 119 -3.00 13.52 -5.90
N LYS A 120 -3.59 13.36 -7.08
CA LYS A 120 -4.36 14.41 -7.77
C LYS A 120 -5.56 14.88 -6.95
N LEU A 121 -6.36 13.96 -6.41
CA LEU A 121 -7.53 14.28 -5.57
C LEU A 121 -7.16 14.88 -4.21
N SER A 122 -5.93 14.67 -3.75
CA SER A 122 -5.43 15.19 -2.47
C SER A 122 -4.81 16.57 -2.58
N LYS A 123 -4.34 16.97 -3.77
CA LYS A 123 -3.68 18.26 -4.03
C LYS A 123 -4.59 19.42 -3.72
N ARG A 124 -3.99 20.52 -3.27
CA ARG A 124 -4.69 21.80 -3.16
C ARG A 124 -4.98 22.38 -4.55
N ASP A 125 -6.18 22.92 -4.73
CA ASP A 125 -6.50 23.83 -5.83
C ASP A 125 -5.51 25.02 -5.91
#